data_AF-A0A1Q6UE80-F1
#
_entry.id   AF-A0A1Q6UE80-F1
#
_cell.length_a   1.000
_cell.length_b   1.000
_cell.length_c   1.000
_cell.angle_alpha   90.00
_cell.angle_beta   90.00
_cell.angle_gamma   90.00
#
_symmetry.space_group_name_H-M   'P 1'
#
loop_
_entity.id
_entity.type
_entity.pdbx_description
1 polymer ?
#
loop_
_entity_poly.entity_id
_entity_poly.type
_entity_poly.pdbx_seq_one_letter_code
_entity_poly.pdbx_strand_id
1 'polypeptide(L)'
;MLDEDKEAELLQALAAQVPAEEYVATSGEALPEGALLAARDDIVDALKTVSDPEIPINIYDMGFVYDIRQLNNGNVEIDMTLTAPTCPVAGILPQQAADAVAALCGVGQVTVKVVWEPAWTPDKMSEDAKAVLEMF
;
A
#
# COMPACT_ATOMS: atom_id res chain seq x y z
N MET A 1 44.75 15.52 -0.29
CA MET A 1 44.33 14.84 -1.52
C MET A 1 43.64 13.58 -1.03
N LEU A 2 42.40 13.77 -0.57
CA LEU A 2 41.60 12.68 0.01
C LEU A 2 41.01 11.94 -1.19
N ASP A 3 41.31 10.66 -1.24
CA ASP A 3 41.17 9.78 -2.40
C ASP A 3 39.72 9.69 -2.88
N GLU A 4 39.50 10.07 -4.13
CA GLU A 4 38.21 10.02 -4.85
C GLU A 4 37.57 8.61 -4.82
N ASP A 5 38.38 7.56 -4.63
CA ASP A 5 37.94 6.18 -4.43
C ASP A 5 37.10 5.96 -3.15
N LYS A 6 37.38 6.69 -2.06
CA LYS A 6 36.59 6.55 -0.81
C LYS A 6 35.24 7.24 -0.90
N GLU A 7 35.12 8.30 -1.69
CA GLU A 7 33.84 8.96 -1.94
C GLU A 7 32.92 8.03 -2.76
N ALA A 8 33.47 7.29 -3.72
CA ALA A 8 32.69 6.33 -4.52
C ALA A 8 32.14 5.16 -3.67
N GLU A 9 32.94 4.58 -2.76
CA GLU A 9 32.46 3.52 -1.85
C GLU A 9 31.46 4.04 -0.81
N LEU A 10 31.64 5.27 -0.31
CA LEU A 10 30.70 5.92 0.61
C LEU A 10 29.36 6.22 -0.07
N LEU A 11 29.39 6.60 -1.35
CA LEU A 11 28.20 6.81 -2.19
C LEU A 11 27.49 5.50 -2.53
N GLN A 12 28.23 4.40 -2.74
CA GLN A 12 27.65 3.08 -3.01
C GLN A 12 27.03 2.45 -1.74
N ALA A 13 27.61 2.68 -0.57
CA ALA A 13 27.02 2.28 0.71
C ALA A 13 25.76 3.10 1.06
N LEU A 14 25.70 4.38 0.67
CA LEU A 14 24.51 5.20 0.82
C LEU A 14 23.36 4.75 -0.09
N ALA A 15 23.66 4.22 -1.28
CA ALA A 15 22.64 3.67 -2.19
C ALA A 15 21.99 2.37 -1.66
N ALA A 16 22.59 1.73 -0.66
CA ALA A 16 22.02 0.60 0.07
C ALA A 16 21.17 1.03 1.29
N GLN A 17 21.13 2.33 1.62
CA GLN A 17 20.11 2.91 2.48
C GLN A 17 18.98 3.43 1.59
N VAL A 18 17.94 2.62 1.49
CA VAL A 18 16.63 2.86 0.85
C VAL A 18 16.24 4.36 0.86
N PRO A 19 15.93 4.96 -0.30
CA PRO A 19 15.64 6.39 -0.37
C PRO A 19 14.36 6.72 0.40
N ALA A 20 14.41 7.83 1.13
CA ALA A 20 13.42 8.29 2.09
C ALA A 20 12.16 8.95 1.49
N GLU A 21 11.66 8.52 0.32
CA GLU A 21 10.59 9.24 -0.40
C GLU A 21 9.48 8.35 -1.04
N GLU A 22 9.45 7.04 -0.79
CA GLU A 22 8.37 6.16 -1.25
C GLU A 22 7.83 5.37 -0.05
N TYR A 23 6.58 5.64 0.38
CA TYR A 23 5.94 4.86 1.44
C TYR A 23 5.58 3.49 0.88
N VAL A 24 6.48 2.53 1.04
CA VAL A 24 6.28 1.14 0.65
C VAL A 24 6.18 0.29 1.91
N ALA A 25 5.06 -0.40 2.06
CA ALA A 25 4.86 -1.40 3.09
C ALA A 25 4.90 -2.80 2.48
N THR A 26 5.43 -3.77 3.22
CA THR A 26 5.46 -5.16 2.78
C THR A 26 5.06 -6.06 3.93
N SER A 27 4.26 -7.09 3.65
CA SER A 27 3.81 -8.08 4.63
C SER A 27 3.62 -9.45 4.01
N GLY A 28 3.52 -10.49 4.83
CA GLY A 28 3.33 -11.87 4.40
C GLY A 28 4.61 -12.61 3.97
N GLU A 29 4.43 -13.88 3.62
CA GLU A 29 5.50 -14.79 3.23
C GLU A 29 5.20 -15.40 1.85
N ALA A 30 6.24 -15.87 1.14
CA ALA A 30 6.04 -16.50 -0.15
C ALA A 30 5.21 -17.79 -0.02
N LEU A 31 4.21 -17.96 -0.88
CA LEU A 31 3.43 -19.19 -0.93
C LEU A 31 4.25 -20.36 -1.46
N PRO A 32 3.95 -21.59 -1.02
CA PRO A 32 4.52 -22.80 -1.60
C PRO A 32 4.08 -22.97 -3.06
N GLU A 33 4.94 -23.59 -3.87
CA GLU A 33 4.67 -23.87 -5.28
C GLU A 33 3.38 -24.69 -5.45
N GLY A 34 2.44 -24.20 -6.26
CA GLY A 34 1.15 -24.86 -6.51
C GLY A 34 0.06 -24.59 -5.47
N ALA A 35 0.24 -23.63 -4.57
CA ALA A 35 -0.83 -23.16 -3.67
C ALA A 35 -2.02 -22.58 -4.44
N LEU A 36 -3.22 -22.75 -3.87
CA LEU A 36 -4.42 -22.07 -4.37
C LEU A 36 -4.32 -20.58 -4.06
N LEU A 37 -4.57 -19.76 -5.08
CA LEU A 37 -4.53 -18.30 -4.95
C LEU A 37 -5.86 -17.77 -4.40
N ALA A 38 -5.78 -16.73 -3.57
CA ALA A 38 -6.96 -16.02 -3.08
C ALA A 38 -7.74 -15.37 -4.25
N ALA A 39 -9.06 -15.28 -4.13
CA ALA A 39 -9.86 -14.58 -5.12
C ALA A 39 -9.62 -13.07 -5.02
N ARG A 40 -9.79 -12.36 -6.15
CA ARG A 40 -9.65 -10.90 -6.15
C ARG A 40 -10.65 -10.22 -5.22
N ASP A 41 -11.88 -10.75 -5.13
CA ASP A 41 -12.91 -10.26 -4.21
C ASP A 41 -12.47 -10.39 -2.74
N ASP A 42 -11.80 -11.48 -2.35
CA ASP A 42 -11.31 -11.65 -0.97
C ASP A 42 -10.26 -10.58 -0.63
N ILE A 43 -9.38 -10.24 -1.58
CA ILE A 43 -8.38 -9.17 -1.42
C ILE A 43 -9.08 -7.82 -1.23
N VAL A 44 -10.11 -7.54 -2.03
CA VAL A 44 -10.90 -6.29 -1.92
C VAL A 44 -11.61 -6.23 -0.57
N ASP A 45 -12.21 -7.33 -0.11
CA ASP A 45 -12.92 -7.38 1.17
C ASP A 45 -11.95 -7.22 2.35
N ALA A 46 -10.73 -7.76 2.26
CA ALA A 46 -9.67 -7.50 3.25
C ALA A 46 -9.30 -6.00 3.30
N LEU A 47 -9.14 -5.35 2.15
CA LEU A 47 -8.85 -3.91 2.10
C LEU A 47 -9.98 -3.06 2.69
N LYS A 48 -11.25 -3.47 2.53
CA LYS A 48 -12.40 -2.81 3.16
C LYS A 48 -12.41 -2.90 4.69
N THR A 49 -11.64 -3.81 5.29
CA THR A 49 -11.49 -3.87 6.76
C THR A 49 -10.59 -2.77 7.32
N VAL A 50 -9.76 -2.17 6.46
CA VAL A 50 -8.86 -1.07 6.84
C VAL A 50 -9.58 0.26 6.61
N SER A 51 -9.74 1.03 7.69
CA SER A 51 -10.44 2.32 7.67
C SER A 51 -9.56 3.43 8.22
N ASP A 52 -9.79 4.64 7.73
CA ASP A 52 -9.08 5.81 8.21
C ASP A 52 -9.56 6.17 9.64
N PRO A 53 -8.64 6.45 10.60
CA PRO A 53 -9.03 6.78 11.97
C PRO A 53 -9.68 8.15 12.12
N GLU A 54 -9.49 9.06 11.16
CA GLU A 54 -10.06 10.41 11.17
C GLU A 54 -11.43 10.45 10.47
N ILE A 55 -11.63 9.59 9.45
CA ILE A 55 -12.90 9.46 8.74
C ILE A 55 -13.31 7.97 8.72
N PRO A 56 -14.45 7.58 9.31
CA PRO A 56 -14.86 6.18 9.49
C PRO A 56 -15.39 5.54 8.20
N ILE A 57 -14.64 5.67 7.11
CA ILE A 57 -14.87 5.07 5.79
C ILE A 57 -13.62 4.25 5.46
N ASN A 58 -13.80 3.11 4.80
CA ASN A 58 -12.69 2.24 4.45
C ASN A 58 -11.87 2.80 3.28
N ILE A 59 -10.60 2.38 3.20
CA ILE A 59 -9.64 2.89 2.19
C ILE A 59 -10.05 2.55 0.76
N TYR A 60 -10.84 1.48 0.58
CA TYR A 60 -11.32 1.06 -0.74
C TYR A 60 -12.44 1.99 -1.24
N ASP A 61 -13.46 2.23 -0.42
CA ASP A 61 -14.61 3.09 -0.74
C ASP A 61 -14.24 4.58 -0.77
N MET A 62 -13.22 4.97 -0.01
CA MET A 62 -12.59 6.29 -0.16
C MET A 62 -11.93 6.48 -1.53
N GLY A 63 -11.69 5.40 -2.28
CA GLY A 63 -10.97 5.46 -3.54
C GLY A 63 -9.47 5.73 -3.36
N PHE A 64 -8.90 5.34 -2.21
CA PHE A 64 -7.45 5.40 -2.01
C PHE A 64 -6.72 4.29 -2.75
N VAL A 65 -7.37 3.15 -2.98
CA VAL A 65 -6.76 2.05 -3.73
C VAL A 65 -6.91 2.33 -5.23
N TYR A 66 -5.79 2.46 -5.95
CA TYR A 66 -5.76 2.76 -7.38
C TYR A 66 -5.58 1.51 -8.24
N ASP A 67 -4.70 0.61 -7.82
CA ASP A 67 -4.47 -0.64 -8.54
C ASP A 67 -4.19 -1.80 -7.58
N ILE A 68 -4.61 -2.99 -7.99
CA ILE A 68 -4.37 -4.25 -7.28
C ILE A 68 -3.92 -5.26 -8.33
N ARG A 69 -2.65 -5.67 -8.25
CA ARG A 69 -2.03 -6.65 -9.14
C ARG A 69 -1.73 -7.92 -8.36
N GLN A 70 -2.40 -9.01 -8.69
CA GLN A 70 -2.07 -10.32 -8.15
C GLN A 70 -1.14 -11.03 -9.14
N LEU A 71 0.04 -11.43 -8.67
CA LEU A 71 1.03 -12.15 -9.44
C LEU A 71 0.74 -13.66 -9.43
N ASN A 72 1.29 -14.38 -10.41
CA ASN A 72 1.05 -15.83 -10.57
C ASN A 72 1.57 -16.69 -9.41
N ASN A 73 2.47 -16.14 -8.58
CA ASN A 73 2.98 -16.78 -7.37
C ASN A 73 2.13 -16.45 -6.11
N GLY A 74 1.02 -15.72 -6.28
CA GLY A 74 0.14 -15.28 -5.21
C GLY A 74 0.58 -14.03 -4.47
N ASN A 75 1.72 -13.44 -4.83
CA ASN A 75 2.09 -12.12 -4.33
C ASN A 75 1.10 -11.08 -4.83
N VAL A 76 0.89 -10.03 -4.03
CA VAL A 76 -0.06 -8.96 -4.35
C VAL A 76 0.66 -7.63 -4.28
N GLU A 77 0.58 -6.85 -5.33
CA GLU A 77 1.08 -5.48 -5.37
C GLU A 77 -0.11 -4.52 -5.39
N ILE A 78 -0.10 -3.53 -4.52
CA ILE A 78 -1.20 -2.58 -4.36
C ILE A 78 -0.63 -1.18 -4.47
N ASP A 79 -1.14 -0.40 -5.42
CA ASP A 79 -0.84 1.02 -5.49
C ASP A 79 -2.01 1.77 -4.83
N MET A 80 -1.72 2.54 -3.80
CA MET A 80 -2.71 3.34 -3.08
C MET A 80 -2.26 4.78 -2.93
N THR A 81 -3.16 5.66 -2.50
CA THR A 81 -2.86 7.07 -2.23
C THR A 81 -3.41 7.46 -0.85
N LEU A 82 -3.09 8.67 -0.41
CA LEU A 82 -3.55 9.21 0.87
C LEU A 82 -3.94 10.68 0.70
N THR A 83 -4.74 11.19 1.63
CA THR A 83 -5.20 12.58 1.64
C THR A 83 -4.08 13.59 1.94
N ALA A 84 -3.06 13.20 2.72
CA ALA A 84 -1.95 14.08 3.06
C ALA A 84 -0.63 13.32 3.32
N PRO A 85 0.51 13.83 2.81
CA PRO A 85 1.84 13.24 3.04
C PRO A 85 2.37 13.47 4.46
N THR A 86 1.84 14.47 5.17
CA THR A 86 2.30 14.87 6.51
C THR A 86 1.53 14.22 7.66
N CYS A 87 0.53 13.37 7.39
CA CYS A 87 -0.18 12.69 8.46
C CYS A 87 0.64 11.52 9.02
N PRO A 88 0.77 11.37 10.36
CA PRO A 88 1.46 10.22 10.98
C PRO A 88 0.83 8.88 10.59
N VAL A 89 -0.43 8.91 10.17
CA VAL A 89 -1.22 7.79 9.65
C VAL A 89 -0.69 7.26 8.30
N ALA A 90 0.04 8.08 7.54
CA ALA A 90 0.58 7.69 6.23
C ALA A 90 1.63 6.57 6.29
N GLY A 91 2.30 6.40 7.43
CA GLY A 91 3.17 5.24 7.68
C GLY A 91 2.42 3.99 8.15
N ILE A 92 1.17 4.12 8.60
CA ILE A 92 0.42 3.05 9.27
C ILE A 92 -0.58 2.40 8.32
N LEU A 93 -1.34 3.19 7.56
CA LEU A 93 -2.38 2.65 6.65
C LEU A 93 -1.82 1.70 5.58
N PRO A 94 -0.70 2.01 4.89
CA PRO A 94 -0.13 1.08 3.91
C PRO A 94 0.29 -0.24 4.56
N GLN A 95 0.81 -0.20 5.78
CA GLN A 95 1.19 -1.39 6.53
C GLN A 95 -0.04 -2.19 6.95
N GLN A 96 -1.09 -1.54 7.46
CA GLN A 96 -2.35 -2.21 7.80
C GLN A 96 -3.02 -2.84 6.58
N ALA A 97 -2.98 -2.18 5.42
CA ALA A 97 -3.46 -2.73 4.16
C ALA A 97 -2.64 -3.97 3.75
N ALA A 98 -1.31 -3.90 3.85
CA ALA A 98 -0.43 -5.02 3.56
C ALA A 98 -0.72 -6.22 4.48
N ASP A 99 -0.84 -5.96 5.79
CA ASP A 99 -1.10 -6.98 6.81
C ASP A 99 -2.48 -7.61 6.65
N ALA A 100 -3.52 -6.81 6.36
CA ALA A 100 -4.88 -7.31 6.16
C ALA A 100 -4.96 -8.26 4.96
N VAL A 101 -4.30 -7.92 3.85
CA VAL A 101 -4.27 -8.77 2.65
C VAL A 101 -3.36 -9.98 2.86
N ALA A 102 -2.22 -9.82 3.55
CA ALA A 102 -1.31 -10.91 3.85
C ALA A 102 -1.89 -11.95 4.83
N ALA A 103 -2.89 -11.57 5.62
CA ALA A 103 -3.61 -12.48 6.51
C ALA A 103 -4.54 -13.46 5.76
N LEU A 104 -4.82 -13.22 4.47
CA LEU A 104 -5.66 -14.10 3.66
C LEU A 104 -4.93 -15.40 3.30
N CYS A 105 -5.66 -16.51 3.32
CA CYS A 105 -5.14 -17.78 2.80
C CYS A 105 -5.03 -17.71 1.28
N GLY A 106 -3.88 -18.13 0.73
CA GLY A 106 -3.64 -18.07 -0.72
C GLY A 106 -3.14 -16.71 -1.20
N VAL A 107 -2.71 -15.84 -0.28
CA VAL A 107 -1.91 -14.64 -0.57
C VAL A 107 -0.46 -14.88 -0.12
N GLY A 108 0.48 -14.49 -0.96
CA GLY A 108 1.90 -14.55 -0.68
C GLY A 108 2.41 -13.26 -0.03
N GLN A 109 3.53 -12.76 -0.55
CA GLN A 109 4.04 -11.46 -0.14
C GLN A 109 3.17 -10.35 -0.72
N VAL A 110 2.73 -9.44 0.14
CA VAL A 110 1.97 -8.25 -0.23
C VAL A 110 2.88 -7.04 -0.16
N THR A 111 2.89 -6.25 -1.22
CA THR A 111 3.61 -4.98 -1.30
C THR A 111 2.61 -3.87 -1.58
N VAL A 112 2.52 -2.90 -0.67
CA VAL A 112 1.66 -1.73 -0.80
C VAL A 112 2.53 -0.51 -1.02
N LYS A 113 2.32 0.18 -2.14
CA LYS A 113 3.04 1.40 -2.51
C LYS A 113 2.10 2.59 -2.46
N VAL A 114 2.49 3.63 -1.73
CA VAL A 114 1.78 4.91 -1.79
C VAL A 114 2.28 5.72 -2.98
N VAL A 115 1.35 6.09 -3.85
CA VAL A 115 1.55 7.00 -4.96
C VAL A 115 0.84 8.32 -4.69
N TRP A 116 1.54 9.42 -4.92
CA TRP A 116 1.00 10.78 -4.77
C TRP A 116 0.43 11.34 -6.08
N GLU A 117 0.75 10.69 -7.19
CA GLU A 117 0.32 11.08 -8.53
C GLU A 117 -0.44 9.92 -9.19
N PRO A 118 -1.69 10.14 -9.64
CA PRO A 118 -2.47 11.38 -9.55
C PRO A 118 -2.92 11.68 -8.11
N ALA A 119 -2.92 12.96 -7.74
CA ALA A 119 -3.42 13.39 -6.43
C ALA A 119 -4.86 12.93 -6.22
N TRP A 120 -5.17 12.49 -5.00
CA TRP A 120 -6.51 12.07 -4.65
C TRP A 120 -7.47 13.26 -4.64
N THR A 121 -8.68 13.05 -5.15
CA THR A 121 -9.77 14.02 -5.13
C THR A 121 -11.06 13.35 -4.65
N PRO A 122 -11.94 14.03 -3.90
CA PRO A 122 -13.20 13.45 -3.41
C PRO A 122 -14.09 12.87 -4.52
N ASP A 123 -13.95 13.32 -5.77
CA ASP A 123 -14.60 12.72 -6.93
C ASP A 123 -14.32 11.22 -7.13
N LYS A 124 -13.21 10.72 -6.59
CA LYS A 124 -12.81 9.30 -6.65
C LYS A 124 -13.48 8.41 -5.61
N MET A 125 -14.19 8.99 -4.62
CA MET A 125 -14.99 8.23 -3.67
C MET A 125 -16.16 7.51 -4.37
N SER A 126 -16.55 6.35 -3.85
CA SER A 126 -17.78 5.66 -4.27
C SER A 126 -19.02 6.53 -4.00
N GLU A 127 -20.12 6.29 -4.71
CA GLU A 127 -21.37 7.04 -4.50
C GLU A 127 -21.88 6.90 -3.05
N ASP A 128 -21.73 5.71 -2.47
CA ASP A 128 -22.03 5.45 -1.06
C ASP A 128 -21.12 6.25 -0.10
N ALA A 129 -19.82 6.32 -0.35
CA ALA A 129 -18.88 7.08 0.48
C ALA A 129 -19.14 8.60 0.41
N LYS A 130 -19.51 9.12 -0.77
CA LYS A 130 -19.91 10.53 -0.93
C LYS A 130 -21.16 10.85 -0.14
N ALA A 131 -22.17 9.97 -0.19
CA ALA A 131 -23.41 10.15 0.54
C ALA A 131 -23.18 10.18 2.06
N VAL A 132 -22.27 9.35 2.59
CA VAL A 132 -21.89 9.38 4.01
C VAL A 132 -21.25 10.73 4.37
N LEU A 133 -20.34 11.24 3.55
CA LEU A 133 -19.65 12.50 3.83
C LEU A 133 -20.60 13.72 3.81
N GLU A 134 -21.61 13.73 2.93
CA GLU A 134 -22.64 14.79 2.88
C GLU A 134 -23.61 14.77 4.08
N MET A 135 -23.65 13.66 4.83
CA MET A 135 -24.51 13.50 6.01
C MET A 135 -23.84 13.92 7.33
N PHE A 136 -22.53 14.17 7.32
CA PHE A 136 -21.74 14.67 8.46
C PHE A 136 -21.50 16.18 8.37
#